data_AF-A0A954WS35-F1
#
_entry.id   AF-A0A954WS35-F1
#
_cell.length_a   1.000
_cell.length_b   1.000
_cell.length_c   1.000
_cell.angle_alpha   90.00
_cell.angle_beta   90.00
_cell.angle_gamma   90.00
#
_symmetry.space_group_name_H-M   'P 1'
#
loop_
_entity.id
_entity.type
_entity.pdbx_description
1 polymer ?
#
loop_
_entity_poly.entity_id
_entity_poly.type
_entity_poly.pdbx_seq_one_letter_code
_entity_poly.pdbx_strand_id
1 'polypeptide(L)'
;MAGFGAWAGGFVFAGMLAIFALVLIFAQQLENWLLVRKLKATPQIYGEVVILLSNEDYFAQSNAQETRLNWSVFTRALHFEDGFLLFQGPRLYHWLPFAALVNPSQIAELESLLRSKIFDYSDHRKKNSRTLSNGGKV
;
A
#
# COMPACT_ATOMS: atom_id res chain seq x y z
N MET A 1 37.13 -41.57 36.12
CA MET A 1 35.67 -41.39 36.07
C MET A 1 35.38 -39.90 35.88
N ALA A 2 35.23 -39.41 34.65
CA ALA A 2 35.07 -37.97 34.37
C ALA A 2 34.09 -37.69 33.20
N GLY A 3 33.01 -38.48 33.10
CA GLY A 3 32.08 -38.39 31.96
C GLY A 3 30.71 -37.78 32.27
N PHE A 4 30.31 -37.65 33.54
CA PHE A 4 28.92 -37.33 33.89
C PHE A 4 28.60 -35.82 33.97
N GLY A 5 29.61 -34.97 34.22
CA GLY A 5 29.40 -33.51 34.36
C GLY A 5 29.21 -32.77 33.05
N ALA A 6 29.76 -33.28 31.94
CA ALA A 6 29.66 -32.64 30.62
C ALA A 6 28.25 -32.71 30.02
N TRP A 7 27.50 -33.75 30.34
CA TRP A 7 26.14 -33.95 29.84
C TRP A 7 25.14 -33.00 30.52
N ALA A 8 25.30 -32.77 31.83
CA ALA A 8 24.43 -31.85 32.58
C ALA A 8 24.52 -30.40 32.07
N GLY A 9 25.73 -29.92 31.74
CA GLY A 9 25.91 -28.58 31.17
C GLY A 9 25.29 -28.40 29.78
N GLY A 10 25.33 -29.46 28.95
CA GLY A 10 24.72 -29.46 27.62
C GLY A 10 23.20 -29.31 27.66
N PHE A 11 22.53 -29.97 28.60
CA PHE A 11 21.06 -29.86 28.74
C PHE A 11 20.62 -28.48 29.23
N VAL A 12 21.38 -27.85 30.14
CA VAL A 12 21.09 -26.48 30.61
C VAL A 12 21.25 -25.48 29.45
N PHE A 13 22.31 -25.60 28.67
CA PHE A 13 22.56 -24.73 27.52
C PHE A 13 21.50 -24.92 26.42
N ALA A 14 21.14 -26.18 26.12
CA ALA A 14 20.06 -26.49 25.17
C ALA A 14 18.70 -25.93 25.65
N GLY A 15 18.41 -26.02 26.95
CA GLY A 15 17.22 -25.43 27.55
C GLY A 15 17.18 -23.91 27.41
N MET A 16 18.30 -23.22 27.69
CA MET A 16 18.40 -21.77 27.49
C MET A 16 18.22 -21.37 26.02
N LEU A 17 18.82 -22.10 25.08
CA LEU A 17 18.66 -21.87 23.65
C LEU A 17 17.21 -22.08 23.19
N ALA A 18 16.53 -23.12 23.70
CA ALA A 18 15.13 -23.38 23.38
C ALA A 18 14.21 -22.26 23.90
N ILE A 19 14.44 -21.78 25.13
CA ILE A 19 13.72 -20.64 25.70
C ILE A 19 13.98 -19.38 24.87
N PHE A 20 15.23 -19.12 24.50
CA PHE A 20 15.60 -17.96 23.70
C PHE A 20 14.93 -17.98 22.31
N ALA A 21 14.95 -19.14 21.64
CA ALA A 21 14.26 -19.32 20.36
C ALA A 21 12.74 -19.11 20.50
N LEU A 22 12.14 -19.60 21.58
CA LEU A 22 10.72 -19.40 21.86
C LEU A 22 10.40 -17.91 22.07
N VAL A 23 11.22 -17.17 22.82
CA VAL A 23 11.07 -15.72 23.00
C VAL A 23 11.14 -14.98 21.66
N LEU A 24 12.08 -15.34 20.77
CA LEU A 24 12.20 -14.70 19.45
C LEU A 24 10.98 -14.95 18.56
N ILE A 25 10.43 -16.17 18.57
CA ILE A 25 9.21 -16.51 17.81
C ILE A 25 8.02 -15.70 18.34
N PHE A 26 7.86 -15.61 19.66
CA PHE A 26 6.78 -14.83 20.27
C PHE A 26 6.96 -13.31 20.07
N ALA A 27 8.19 -12.81 20.05
CA ALA A 27 8.48 -11.39 19.82
C ALA A 27 7.98 -10.93 18.43
N GLN A 28 8.21 -11.72 17.37
CA GLN A 28 7.72 -11.39 16.03
C GLN A 28 6.19 -11.35 15.96
N GLN A 29 5.50 -12.26 16.67
CA GLN A 29 4.04 -12.23 16.70
C GLN A 29 3.49 -11.03 17.49
N LEU A 30 4.17 -10.66 18.58
CA LEU A 30 3.83 -9.48 19.37
C LEU A 30 3.99 -8.19 18.58
N GLU A 31 5.06 -8.05 17.79
CA GLU A 31 5.27 -6.89 16.92
C GLU A 31 4.16 -6.75 15.89
N ASN A 32 3.79 -7.84 15.21
CA ASN A 32 2.70 -7.83 14.24
C ASN A 32 1.35 -7.49 14.88
N TRP A 33 1.06 -8.06 16.06
CA TRP A 33 -0.17 -7.77 16.79
C TRP A 33 -0.22 -6.31 17.27
N LEU A 34 0.89 -5.78 17.77
CA LEU A 34 1.00 -4.38 18.18
C LEU A 34 0.88 -3.43 16.99
N LEU A 35 1.42 -3.77 15.82
CA LEU A 35 1.25 -2.99 14.60
C LEU A 35 -0.22 -2.92 14.19
N VAL A 36 -0.93 -4.05 14.12
CA VAL A 36 -2.36 -4.08 13.78
C VAL A 36 -3.18 -3.31 14.82
N ARG A 37 -2.86 -3.44 16.11
CA ARG A 37 -3.55 -2.72 17.18
C ARG A 37 -3.29 -1.22 17.12
N LYS A 38 -2.06 -0.78 16.86
CA LYS A 38 -1.71 0.64 16.70
C LYS A 38 -2.37 1.23 15.46
N LEU A 39 -2.41 0.50 14.34
CA LEU A 39 -3.13 0.92 13.14
C LEU A 39 -4.62 1.13 13.46
N LYS A 40 -5.28 0.15 14.10
CA LYS A 40 -6.70 0.28 14.51
C LYS A 40 -6.95 1.41 15.52
N ALA A 41 -5.97 1.71 16.39
CA ALA A 41 -6.09 2.72 17.43
C ALA A 41 -5.75 4.13 16.94
N THR A 42 -5.20 4.29 15.74
CA THR A 42 -4.82 5.61 15.21
C THR A 42 -6.04 6.25 14.53
N PRO A 43 -6.61 7.35 15.08
CA PRO A 43 -7.78 8.01 14.51
C PRO A 43 -7.52 8.62 13.12
N GLN A 44 -6.25 8.77 12.72
CA GLN A 44 -5.86 9.31 11.42
C GLN A 44 -6.19 8.39 10.23
N ILE A 45 -6.52 7.10 10.45
CA ILE A 45 -6.96 6.23 9.33
C ILE A 45 -8.33 6.68 8.77
N TYR A 46 -9.11 7.41 9.57
CA TYR A 46 -10.41 7.99 9.17
C TYR A 46 -10.32 9.49 8.90
N GLY A 47 -9.12 10.04 8.72
CA GLY A 47 -8.94 11.44 8.36
C GLY A 47 -9.49 11.70 6.96
N GLU A 48 -10.32 12.73 6.83
CA GLU A 48 -10.70 13.26 5.52
C GLU A 48 -9.42 13.82 4.86
N VAL A 49 -9.06 13.25 3.71
CA VAL A 49 -7.91 13.71 2.91
C VAL A 49 -8.48 14.40 1.69
N VAL A 50 -8.31 15.72 1.65
CA VAL A 50 -8.70 16.53 0.49
C VAL A 50 -7.52 16.54 -0.47
N ILE A 51 -7.72 15.94 -1.63
CA ILE A 51 -6.73 15.91 -2.71
C ILE A 51 -7.14 16.94 -3.77
N LEU A 52 -6.33 17.98 -3.93
CA LEU A 52 -6.48 18.99 -4.97
C LEU A 52 -5.45 18.71 -6.07
N LEU A 53 -5.93 18.27 -7.22
CA LEU A 53 -5.11 18.01 -8.40
C LEU A 53 -5.14 19.24 -9.30
N SER A 54 -4.05 20.01 -9.32
CA SER A 54 -3.89 21.18 -10.18
C SER A 54 -2.93 20.88 -11.34
N ASN A 55 -2.91 21.76 -12.34
CA ASN A 55 -2.03 21.66 -13.50
C ASN A 55 -0.54 21.76 -13.12
N GLU A 56 -0.23 22.46 -12.03
CA GLU A 56 1.13 22.70 -11.56
C GLU A 56 1.59 21.64 -10.58
N ASP A 57 0.77 21.33 -9.57
CA ASP A 57 1.14 20.45 -8.46
C ASP A 57 0.01 19.51 -8.04
N TYR A 58 0.41 18.36 -7.48
CA TYR A 58 -0.43 17.47 -6.69
C TYR A 58 -0.42 17.94 -5.24
N PHE A 59 -1.59 18.29 -4.73
CA PHE A 59 -1.76 18.73 -3.35
C PHE A 59 -2.64 17.75 -2.59
N ALA A 60 -2.13 17.21 -1.49
CA ALA A 60 -2.92 16.41 -0.57
C ALA A 60 -2.85 17.02 0.82
N GLN A 61 -4.02 17.34 1.37
CA GLN A 61 -4.16 17.86 2.72
C GLN A 61 -4.95 16.88 3.57
N SER A 62 -4.38 16.55 4.72
CA SER A 62 -5.04 15.81 5.79
C SER A 62 -5.02 16.67 7.05
N ASN A 63 -5.88 16.35 8.03
CA ASN A 63 -5.91 17.06 9.33
C ASN A 63 -4.56 17.11 10.07
N ALA A 64 -3.62 16.21 9.74
CA ALA A 64 -2.32 16.13 10.40
C ALA A 64 -1.14 16.56 9.52
N GLN A 65 -1.31 16.61 8.19
CA GLN A 65 -0.20 16.78 7.25
C GLN A 65 -0.66 17.39 5.93
N GLU A 66 0.13 18.34 5.44
CA GLU A 66 0.04 18.90 4.09
C GLU A 66 1.19 18.33 3.23
N THR A 67 0.86 17.84 2.04
CA THR A 67 1.84 17.28 1.09
C THR A 67 1.67 17.95 -0.27
N ARG A 68 2.73 18.60 -0.75
CA ARG A 68 2.86 19.07 -2.14
C ARG A 68 3.82 18.17 -2.88
N LEU A 69 3.37 17.59 -3.99
CA LEU A 69 4.16 16.74 -4.85
C LEU A 69 4.15 17.32 -6.26
N ASN A 70 5.33 17.42 -6.87
CA ASN A 70 5.42 17.77 -8.29
C ASN A 70 5.01 16.57 -9.14
N TRP A 71 4.40 16.81 -10.30
CA TRP A 71 4.04 15.75 -11.24
C TRP A 71 5.21 14.83 -11.62
N SER A 72 6.45 15.33 -11.60
CA SER A 72 7.66 14.57 -11.90
C SER A 72 7.93 13.38 -10.98
N VAL A 73 7.33 13.33 -9.78
CA VAL A 73 7.47 12.16 -8.89
C VAL A 73 6.60 10.98 -9.31
N PHE A 74 5.58 11.23 -10.15
CA PHE A 74 4.71 10.17 -10.65
C PHE A 74 5.28 9.57 -11.92
N THR A 75 5.66 8.30 -11.84
CA THR A 75 6.30 7.59 -12.96
C THR A 75 5.29 6.94 -13.88
N ARG A 76 4.13 6.53 -13.35
CA ARG A 76 3.11 5.77 -14.07
C ARG A 76 1.71 6.05 -13.54
N ALA A 77 0.73 6.04 -14.44
CA ALA A 77 -0.69 6.10 -14.10
C ALA A 77 -1.46 4.98 -14.81
N LEU A 78 -2.31 4.29 -14.07
CA LEU A 78 -3.21 3.28 -14.60
C LEU A 78 -4.66 3.71 -14.43
N HIS A 79 -5.44 3.55 -15.48
CA HIS A 79 -6.88 3.81 -15.47
C HIS A 79 -7.67 2.51 -15.39
N PHE A 80 -8.48 2.39 -14.33
CA PHE A 80 -9.40 1.28 -14.09
C PHE A 80 -10.86 1.74 -14.25
N GLU A 81 -11.81 0.81 -14.16
CA GLU A 81 -13.24 1.12 -14.29
C GLU A 81 -13.80 1.88 -13.09
N ASP A 82 -13.13 1.79 -11.95
CA ASP A 82 -13.55 2.30 -10.65
C ASP A 82 -12.61 3.39 -10.09
N GLY A 83 -11.49 3.68 -10.77
CA GLY A 83 -10.52 4.65 -10.27
C GLY A 83 -9.23 4.78 -11.10
N PHE A 84 -8.32 5.60 -10.59
CA PHE A 84 -6.96 5.75 -11.09
C PHE A 84 -5.94 5.26 -10.06
N LEU A 85 -4.90 4.58 -10.52
CA LEU A 85 -3.76 4.19 -9.71
C LEU A 85 -2.51 4.95 -10.16
N LEU A 86 -1.97 5.80 -9.28
CA LEU A 86 -0.77 6.58 -9.53
C LEU A 86 0.43 5.96 -8.83
N PHE A 87 1.55 5.82 -9.52
CA PHE A 87 2.79 5.29 -8.93
C PHE A 87 3.78 6.41 -8.66
N GLN A 88 4.20 6.53 -7.41
CA GLN A 88 5.25 7.43 -6.96
C GLN A 88 6.55 6.62 -6.79
N GLY A 89 7.29 6.46 -7.89
CA GLY A 89 8.46 5.60 -7.92
C GLY A 89 8.14 4.10 -7.74
N PRO A 90 9.09 3.27 -7.29
CA PRO A 90 8.96 1.81 -7.34
C PRO A 90 8.18 1.19 -6.17
N ARG A 91 7.91 1.94 -5.10
CA ARG A 91 7.36 1.37 -3.84
C ARG A 91 6.10 2.05 -3.33
N LEU A 92 5.76 3.24 -3.83
CA LEU A 92 4.60 3.98 -3.37
C LEU A 92 3.58 4.06 -4.50
N TYR A 93 2.32 3.86 -4.15
CA TYR A 93 1.21 4.00 -5.05
C TYR A 93 0.05 4.69 -4.33
N HIS A 94 -0.71 5.48 -5.08
CA HIS A 94 -1.88 6.22 -4.62
C HIS A 94 -3.08 5.75 -5.41
N TRP A 95 -4.09 5.24 -4.71
CA TRP A 95 -5.35 4.83 -5.30
C TRP A 95 -6.37 5.96 -5.19
N LEU A 96 -6.95 6.36 -6.33
CA LEU A 96 -7.94 7.43 -6.46
C LEU A 96 -9.25 6.82 -6.99
N PRO A 97 -10.14 6.35 -6.11
CA PRO A 97 -11.42 5.81 -6.55
C PRO A 97 -12.34 6.92 -7.06
N PHE A 98 -13.14 6.65 -8.09
CA PHE A 98 -14.11 7.62 -8.61
C PHE A 98 -15.17 8.00 -7.58
N ALA A 99 -15.46 7.11 -6.63
CA ALA A 99 -16.36 7.38 -5.53
C ALA A 99 -15.85 8.47 -4.56
N ALA A 100 -14.55 8.76 -4.56
CA ALA A 100 -13.96 9.83 -3.74
C ALA A 100 -13.96 11.19 -4.47
N LEU A 101 -14.34 11.24 -5.75
CA LEU A 101 -14.44 12.50 -6.48
C LEU A 101 -15.72 13.24 -6.07
N VAL A 102 -15.58 14.55 -5.80
CA VAL A 102 -16.71 15.41 -5.45
C VAL A 102 -17.73 15.48 -6.58
N ASN A 103 -17.25 15.44 -7.83
CA ASN A 103 -18.13 15.50 -9.00
C ASN A 103 -17.68 14.50 -10.08
N PRO A 104 -18.56 13.60 -10.54
CA PRO A 104 -18.25 12.65 -11.61
C PRO A 104 -17.82 13.31 -12.93
N SER A 105 -18.22 14.55 -13.20
CA SER A 105 -17.79 15.28 -14.40
C SER A 105 -16.28 15.56 -14.44
N GLN A 106 -15.62 15.58 -13.28
CA GLN A 106 -14.17 15.81 -13.17
C GLN A 106 -13.33 14.61 -13.60
N ILE A 107 -13.93 13.44 -13.82
CA ILE A 107 -13.20 12.24 -14.27
C ILE A 107 -12.51 12.49 -15.61
N ALA A 108 -13.20 13.13 -16.57
CA ALA A 108 -12.66 13.41 -17.89
C ALA A 108 -11.52 14.45 -17.85
N GLU A 109 -11.68 15.48 -17.02
CA GLU A 109 -10.65 16.51 -16.79
C GLU A 109 -9.41 15.91 -16.12
N LEU A 110 -9.62 15.08 -15.10
CA LEU A 110 -8.55 14.37 -14.41
C LEU A 110 -7.83 13.39 -15.35
N GLU A 111 -8.56 12.65 -16.20
CA GLU A 111 -7.96 11.77 -17.19
C GLU A 111 -7.05 12.55 -18.16
N SER A 112 -7.55 13.68 -18.68
CA SER A 112 -6.79 14.56 -19.57
C SER A 112 -5.53 15.09 -18.88
N LEU A 113 -5.66 15.53 -17.62
CA LEU A 113 -4.55 16.02 -16.82
C LEU A 113 -3.48 14.93 -16.61
N LEU A 114 -3.88 13.74 -16.16
CA LEU A 114 -2.96 12.62 -15.93
C LEU A 114 -2.23 12.19 -17.21
N ARG A 115 -2.95 12.12 -18.34
CA ARG A 115 -2.35 11.82 -19.66
C ARG A 115 -1.35 12.89 -20.10
N SER A 116 -1.57 14.15 -19.74
CA SER A 116 -0.68 15.25 -20.12
C SER A 116 0.60 15.32 -19.28
N LYS A 117 0.54 14.86 -18.01
CA LYS A 117 1.63 15.00 -17.05
C LYS A 117 2.46 13.74 -16.87
N ILE A 118 1.87 12.56 -17.05
CA ILE A 118 2.51 11.28 -16.78
C ILE A 118 2.82 10.58 -18.09
N PHE A 119 4.11 10.34 -18.32
CA PHE A 119 4.60 9.74 -19.57
C PHE A 119 4.08 8.31 -19.78
N ASP A 120 4.09 7.48 -18.73
CA ASP A 120 3.63 6.10 -18.79
C ASP A 120 2.18 5.98 -18.29
N TYR A 121 1.25 6.35 -19.17
CA TYR A 121 -0.19 6.21 -18.94
C TYR A 121 -0.73 4.96 -19.64
N SER A 122 -1.41 4.09 -18.88
CA SER A 122 -2.02 2.87 -19.41
C SER A 122 -3.50 2.75 -19.05
N ASP A 123 -4.33 2.51 -20.07
CA ASP A 123 -5.78 2.31 -19.93
C ASP A 123 -6.11 0.81 -19.84
N HIS A 124 -6.46 0.36 -18.63
CA HIS A 124 -6.77 -1.04 -18.36
C HIS A 124 -8.24 -1.40 -18.58
N ARG A 125 -9.13 -0.41 -18.76
CA ARG A 125 -10.56 -0.67 -19.06
C ARG A 125 -10.71 -1.49 -20.34
N LYS A 126 -9.90 -1.18 -21.37
CA LYS A 126 -9.96 -1.84 -22.68
C LYS A 126 -9.51 -3.31 -22.66
N LYS A 127 -8.79 -3.75 -21.62
CA LYS A 127 -8.23 -5.11 -21.57
C LYS A 127 -9.27 -6.14 -21.11
N ASN A 128 -10.20 -5.76 -20.24
CA ASN A 128 -11.24 -6.66 -19.71
C ASN A 128 -12.42 -6.87 -20.68
N SER A 129 -12.68 -5.95 -21.61
CA SER A 129 -13.79 -6.11 -22.56
C SER A 129 -13.55 -7.21 -23.61
N ARG A 130 -12.31 -7.68 -23.79
CA ARG A 130 -11.99 -8.75 -24.76
C ARG A 130 -12.18 -10.16 -24.21
N THR A 131 -12.18 -10.36 -22.90
CA THR A 131 -12.34 -11.70 -22.29
C THR A 131 -13.81 -12.10 -22.12
N LEU A 132 -14.73 -11.14 -22.03
CA LEU A 132 -16.17 -11.44 -21.89
C LEU A 132 -16.89 -11.76 -23.21
N SER A 133 -16.31 -11.39 -24.37
CA SER A 133 -16.94 -11.68 -25.67
C SER A 133 -16.69 -13.12 -26.18
N ASN A 134 -15.79 -13.89 -25.56
CA ASN A 134 -15.39 -15.21 -26.09
C ASN A 134 -15.88 -16.41 -25.25
N GLY A 135 -16.73 -16.17 -24.25
CA GLY A 135 -17.29 -17.20 -23.35
C GLY A 135 -18.73 -17.63 -23.66
N GLY A 136 -19.35 -17.09 -24.70
CA GLY A 136 -20.76 -17.32 -25.04
C GLY A 136 -20.98 -18.28 -26.21
N LYS A 137 -20.45 -19.50 -26.13
CA LYS A 137 -20.89 -20.64 -26.94
C LYS A 137 -20.68 -21.94 -26.17
N VAL A 138 -21.72 -22.37 -25.44
CA VAL A 138 -22.01 -23.78 -25.18
C VAL A 138 -23.51 -23.96 -25.34
#